data_AF-A0A0D6R4A2-F1
#
_entry.id   AF-A0A0D6R4A2-F1
#
_cell.length_a   1.000
_cell.length_b   1.000
_cell.length_c   1.000
_cell.angle_alpha   90.00
_cell.angle_beta   90.00
_cell.angle_gamma   90.00
#
_symmetry.space_group_name_H-M   'P 1'
#
loop_
_entity.id
_entity.type
_entity.pdbx_description
1 polymer ?
#
loop_
_entity_poly.entity_id
_entity_poly.type
_entity_poly.pdbx_seq_one_letter_code
_entity_poly.pdbx_strand_id
1 'polypeptide(L)'
;MALSALGSSPHSFNCNSPSPLKEFNGLHTHLLIPPLSIHFTQNHIGRLAKQMHSLKIEAVDATRRENRIARHTRIRKKLTGTTERPRLAVFRSNKHLYCQVIDDIQMQTLASASTIQKPLSQELGLTSGPTIEAAQKVGEAIAKACLEKGITKVAFDRGGFVYHGRIKALADAAREHGLDF
;
A
#
# COMPACT_ATOMS: atom_id res chain seq x y z
N MET A 1 49.64 22.39 -7.47
CA MET A 1 50.37 22.26 -6.20
C MET A 1 49.95 23.40 -5.29
N ALA A 2 49.18 23.13 -4.23
CA ALA A 2 49.11 23.88 -2.96
C ALA A 2 48.05 23.25 -2.04
N LEU A 3 48.53 22.68 -0.92
CA LEU A 3 47.95 22.49 0.43
C LEU A 3 46.45 22.08 0.59
N SER A 4 46.08 20.89 1.10
CA SER A 4 46.24 20.29 2.46
C SER A 4 45.46 20.98 3.59
N ALA A 5 44.33 20.38 4.03
CA ALA A 5 43.78 20.32 5.40
C ALA A 5 42.40 19.62 5.31
N LEU A 6 42.24 18.32 5.60
CA LEU A 6 41.98 17.72 6.92
C LEU A 6 41.03 18.53 7.81
N GLY A 7 39.82 17.99 8.02
CA GLY A 7 38.79 18.55 8.91
C GLY A 7 37.65 17.56 9.16
N SER A 8 37.98 16.39 9.69
CA SER A 8 37.03 15.38 10.18
C SER A 8 36.37 15.83 11.49
N SER A 9 35.03 15.87 11.52
CA SER A 9 34.27 16.05 12.77
C SER A 9 33.19 14.98 12.91
N PRO A 10 33.35 14.03 13.84
CA PRO A 10 32.22 13.28 14.37
C PRO A 10 31.87 13.79 15.77
N HIS A 11 30.71 14.44 15.90
CA HIS A 11 30.11 14.69 17.20
C HIS A 11 29.63 13.36 17.80
N SER A 12 30.43 12.81 18.71
CA SER A 12 30.08 11.70 19.56
C SER A 12 29.05 12.13 20.62
N PHE A 13 27.82 11.64 20.48
CA PHE A 13 26.81 11.71 21.54
C PHE A 13 27.18 10.72 22.65
N ASN A 14 27.61 11.25 23.79
CA ASN A 14 27.85 10.50 25.02
C ASN A 14 26.52 10.32 25.77
N CYS A 15 25.96 9.10 25.73
CA CYS A 15 24.76 8.70 26.46
C CYS A 15 25.14 7.82 27.65
N ASN A 16 25.64 8.43 28.74
CA ASN A 16 25.76 7.75 30.03
C ASN A 16 25.76 8.77 31.18
N SER A 17 24.59 8.95 31.80
CA SER A 17 24.50 9.48 33.16
C SER A 17 23.32 8.82 33.88
N PRO A 18 23.54 7.86 34.79
CA PRO A 18 22.48 7.33 35.63
C PRO A 18 22.12 8.36 36.72
N SER A 19 20.85 8.74 36.78
CA SER A 19 20.30 9.60 37.84
C SER A 19 20.17 8.82 39.16
N PRO A 20 20.43 9.46 40.32
CA PRO A 20 20.57 8.78 41.60
C PRO A 20 19.21 8.40 42.24
N LEU A 21 19.18 7.20 42.82
CA LEU A 21 18.13 6.71 43.71
C LEU A 21 18.05 7.60 44.95
N LYS A 22 16.85 8.08 45.28
CA LYS A 22 16.57 8.71 46.58
C LYS A 22 16.01 7.66 47.53
N GLU A 23 16.82 7.30 48.50
CA GLU A 23 16.38 6.70 49.75
C GLU A 23 15.49 7.70 50.50
N PHE A 24 14.29 7.25 50.91
CA PHE A 24 13.50 7.94 51.93
C PHE A 24 13.33 6.99 53.09
N ASN A 25 14.18 7.20 54.10
CA ASN A 25 14.06 6.57 55.41
C ASN A 25 12.94 7.24 56.20
N GLY A 26 11.90 6.44 56.48
CA GLY A 26 11.26 6.26 57.78
C GLY A 26 10.62 7.47 58.47
N LEU A 27 9.32 7.35 58.76
CA LEU A 27 8.79 7.71 60.08
C LEU A 27 7.76 6.68 60.55
N HIS A 28 8.03 6.21 61.77
CA HIS A 28 7.18 5.47 62.68
C HIS A 28 5.79 6.07 62.85
N THR A 29 4.75 5.23 62.85
CA THR A 29 3.63 5.34 63.80
C THR A 29 3.11 3.95 64.15
N HIS A 30 3.33 3.55 65.40
CA HIS A 30 2.64 2.45 66.07
C HIS A 30 1.16 2.79 66.22
N LEU A 31 0.24 2.03 65.61
CA LEU A 31 -1.14 1.91 66.09
C LEU A 31 -1.71 0.51 65.81
N LEU A 32 -1.84 -0.26 66.90
CA LEU A 32 -2.93 -1.18 67.24
C LEU A 32 -3.47 -2.14 66.16
N ILE A 33 -3.09 -3.41 66.31
CA ILE A 33 -3.70 -4.58 65.64
C ILE A 33 -4.87 -5.07 66.52
N PRO A 34 -6.14 -5.02 66.07
CA PRO A 34 -7.21 -5.81 66.65
C PRO A 34 -7.26 -7.23 66.04
N PRO A 35 -7.68 -8.25 66.83
CA PRO A 35 -7.58 -9.65 66.46
C PRO A 35 -8.64 -10.10 65.45
N LEU A 36 -8.26 -11.11 64.67
CA LEU A 36 -9.05 -11.91 63.74
C LEU A 36 -10.47 -12.22 64.22
N SER A 37 -11.46 -11.78 63.45
CA SER A 37 -12.78 -12.42 63.34
C SER A 37 -13.08 -12.62 61.86
N ILE A 38 -12.76 -13.81 61.34
CA ILE A 38 -13.13 -14.26 60.00
C ILE A 38 -14.64 -14.54 60.03
N HIS A 39 -15.44 -13.54 59.69
CA HIS A 39 -16.81 -13.81 59.26
C HIS A 39 -16.76 -14.20 57.78
N PHE A 40 -16.73 -15.51 57.57
CA PHE A 40 -16.94 -16.18 56.29
C PHE A 40 -18.36 -15.85 55.79
N THR A 41 -18.50 -14.73 55.07
CA THR A 41 -19.71 -14.47 54.29
C THR A 41 -19.53 -15.10 52.92
N GLN A 42 -20.32 -16.14 52.68
CA GLN A 42 -20.50 -16.77 51.38
C GLN A 42 -20.92 -15.69 50.38
N ASN A 43 -20.00 -15.19 49.55
CA ASN A 43 -20.33 -14.60 48.24
C ASN A 43 -19.10 -14.25 47.37
N HIS A 44 -18.03 -15.05 47.43
CA HIS A 44 -16.87 -14.87 46.54
C HIS A 44 -16.74 -15.91 45.42
N ILE A 45 -17.76 -16.72 45.15
CA ILE A 45 -17.75 -17.64 44.00
C ILE A 45 -18.30 -16.98 42.72
N GLY A 46 -19.01 -15.85 42.82
CA GLY A 46 -19.66 -15.21 41.67
C GLY A 46 -18.85 -14.16 40.90
N ARG A 47 -17.66 -13.77 41.38
CA ARG A 47 -16.87 -12.66 40.78
C ARG A 47 -15.54 -13.09 40.18
N LEU A 48 -15.42 -14.36 39.78
CA LEU A 48 -14.29 -14.86 39.00
C LEU A 48 -14.72 -15.51 37.67
N ALA A 49 -15.98 -15.34 37.26
CA ALA A 49 -16.46 -15.77 35.93
C ALA A 49 -16.66 -14.60 34.94
N LYS A 50 -16.45 -13.34 35.38
CA LYS A 50 -16.70 -12.13 34.55
C LYS A 50 -15.43 -11.36 34.21
N GLN A 51 -14.32 -12.08 34.00
CA GLN A 51 -13.10 -11.48 33.49
C GLN A 51 -12.33 -12.43 32.57
N MET A 52 -13.05 -13.23 31.80
CA MET A 52 -12.53 -13.73 30.54
C MET A 52 -13.08 -12.82 29.43
N HIS A 53 -12.57 -11.58 29.38
CA HIS A 53 -12.64 -10.83 28.14
C HIS A 53 -11.85 -11.68 27.15
N SER A 54 -12.56 -12.30 26.20
CA SER A 54 -11.91 -12.98 25.09
C SER A 54 -10.97 -11.97 24.45
N LEU A 55 -9.67 -12.18 24.63
CA LEU A 55 -8.67 -11.45 23.87
C LEU A 55 -8.90 -11.87 22.41
N LYS A 56 -9.70 -11.08 21.69
CA LYS A 56 -9.81 -11.17 20.24
C LYS A 56 -8.46 -10.73 19.70
N ILE A 57 -7.59 -11.70 19.49
CA ILE A 57 -6.35 -11.51 18.74
C ILE A 57 -6.80 -11.46 17.27
N GLU A 58 -7.11 -10.27 16.79
CA GLU A 58 -7.30 -10.04 15.36
C GLU A 58 -5.91 -9.92 14.73
N ALA A 59 -5.64 -10.72 13.68
CA ALA A 59 -4.37 -10.64 12.97
C ALA A 59 -4.24 -9.23 12.36
N VAL A 60 -3.17 -8.51 12.72
CA VAL A 60 -2.81 -7.19 12.19
C VAL A 60 -2.20 -7.30 10.77
N ASP A 61 -2.30 -8.46 10.14
CA ASP A 61 -1.75 -8.72 8.82
C ASP A 61 -2.71 -8.24 7.73
N ALA A 62 -2.40 -7.07 7.16
CA ALA A 62 -3.17 -6.52 6.05
C ALA A 62 -3.14 -7.47 4.84
N THR A 63 -4.31 -7.71 4.24
CA THR A 63 -4.43 -8.62 3.11
C THR A 63 -3.66 -8.10 1.89
N ARG A 64 -3.29 -8.99 0.96
CA ARG A 64 -2.65 -8.59 -0.32
C ARG A 64 -3.49 -7.53 -1.06
N ARG A 65 -4.82 -7.61 -0.96
CA ARG A 65 -5.75 -6.66 -1.57
C ARG A 65 -5.67 -5.29 -0.91
N GLU A 66 -5.73 -5.23 0.42
CA GLU A 66 -5.60 -3.98 1.19
C GLU A 66 -4.26 -3.30 0.93
N ASN A 67 -3.16 -4.05 0.99
CA ASN A 67 -1.81 -3.53 0.71
C ASN A 67 -1.68 -2.97 -0.72
N ARG A 68 -2.36 -3.59 -1.71
CA ARG A 68 -2.42 -3.04 -3.06
C ARG A 68 -3.22 -1.74 -3.10
N ILE A 69 -4.39 -1.70 -2.46
CA ILE A 69 -5.25 -0.51 -2.42
C ILE A 69 -4.52 0.66 -1.74
N ALA A 70 -3.87 0.42 -0.60
CA ALA A 70 -3.09 1.45 0.10
C ALA A 70 -1.98 2.04 -0.80
N ARG A 71 -1.22 1.18 -1.51
CA ARG A 71 -0.21 1.64 -2.48
C ARG A 71 -0.83 2.41 -3.65
N HIS A 72 -1.97 1.95 -4.15
CA HIS A 72 -2.70 2.58 -5.24
C HIS A 72 -3.18 3.98 -4.87
N THR A 73 -3.83 4.13 -3.71
CA THR A 73 -4.26 5.42 -3.18
C THR A 73 -3.08 6.36 -2.96
N ARG A 74 -1.95 5.86 -2.44
CA ARG A 74 -0.74 6.67 -2.26
C ARG A 74 -0.18 7.19 -3.59
N ILE A 75 -0.20 6.40 -4.65
CA ILE A 75 0.24 6.81 -5.99
C ILE A 75 -0.70 7.89 -6.55
N ARG A 76 -2.02 7.69 -6.40
CA ARG A 76 -3.05 8.64 -6.85
C ARG A 76 -3.02 10.00 -6.15
N LYS A 77 -2.38 10.12 -4.98
CA LYS A 77 -2.16 11.44 -4.36
C LYS A 77 -1.29 12.37 -5.22
N LYS A 78 -0.44 11.80 -6.09
CA LYS A 78 0.47 12.56 -6.96
C LYS A 78 0.05 12.54 -8.43
N LEU A 79 -0.73 11.53 -8.84
CA LEU A 79 -1.18 11.36 -10.22
C LEU A 79 -2.65 11.74 -10.33
N THR A 80 -2.91 12.79 -11.10
CA THR A 80 -4.26 13.26 -11.46
C THR A 80 -4.40 13.26 -12.98
N GLY A 81 -5.48 12.68 -13.50
CA GLY A 81 -5.82 12.77 -14.92
C GLY A 81 -6.55 14.08 -15.23
N THR A 82 -6.03 14.85 -16.17
CA THR A 82 -6.72 16.03 -16.73
C THR A 82 -7.25 15.70 -18.12
N THR A 83 -8.07 16.59 -18.70
CA THR A 83 -8.56 16.43 -20.07
C THR A 83 -7.41 16.41 -21.10
N GLU A 84 -6.36 17.20 -20.87
CA GLU A 84 -5.16 17.22 -21.73
C GLU A 84 -4.25 16.01 -21.53
N ARG A 85 -4.16 15.50 -20.30
CA ARG A 85 -3.35 14.34 -19.93
C ARG A 85 -4.17 13.35 -19.11
N PRO A 86 -5.02 12.54 -19.77
CA PRO A 86 -5.84 11.55 -19.10
C PRO A 86 -4.98 10.49 -18.41
N ARG A 87 -5.50 9.90 -17.33
CA ARG A 87 -4.79 8.88 -16.55
C ARG A 87 -5.02 7.49 -17.13
N LEU A 88 -3.95 6.82 -17.53
CA LEU A 88 -3.95 5.42 -17.97
C LEU A 88 -3.82 4.50 -16.74
N ALA A 89 -4.93 3.98 -16.26
CA ALA A 89 -5.02 3.08 -15.11
C ALA A 89 -4.88 1.61 -15.52
N VAL A 90 -3.88 0.92 -14.98
CA VAL A 90 -3.67 -0.51 -15.23
C VAL A 90 -4.12 -1.34 -14.03
N PHE A 91 -4.91 -2.39 -14.29
CA PHE A 91 -5.30 -3.37 -13.29
C PHE A 91 -4.98 -4.79 -13.74
N ARG A 92 -4.31 -5.54 -12.86
CA ARG A 92 -3.92 -6.92 -13.09
C ARG A 92 -4.61 -7.84 -12.09
N SER A 93 -5.41 -8.75 -12.61
CA SER A 93 -5.99 -9.85 -11.83
C SER A 93 -5.12 -11.11 -11.95
N ASN A 94 -5.59 -12.23 -11.39
CA ASN A 94 -4.89 -13.51 -11.52
C ASN A 94 -4.91 -14.03 -12.96
N LYS A 95 -6.03 -13.85 -13.68
CA LYS A 95 -6.28 -14.41 -15.02
C LYS A 95 -6.22 -13.38 -16.14
N HIS A 96 -6.55 -12.13 -15.85
CA HIS A 96 -6.80 -11.09 -16.86
C HIS A 96 -6.07 -9.79 -16.56
N LEU A 97 -5.83 -9.01 -17.61
CA LEU A 97 -5.26 -7.68 -17.57
C LEU A 97 -6.28 -6.68 -18.14
N TYR A 98 -6.41 -5.54 -17.46
CA TYR A 98 -7.31 -4.45 -17.83
C TYR A 98 -6.55 -3.14 -17.83
N CYS A 99 -6.89 -2.27 -18.78
CA CYS A 99 -6.43 -0.90 -18.81
C CYS A 99 -7.57 0.04 -19.20
N GLN A 100 -7.56 1.23 -18.60
CA GLN A 100 -8.56 2.26 -18.80
C GLN A 100 -7.89 3.61 -18.86
N VAL A 101 -8.36 4.47 -19.75
CA VAL A 101 -7.93 5.86 -19.88
C VAL A 101 -9.06 6.71 -19.34
N ILE A 102 -8.79 7.43 -18.26
CA ILE A 102 -9.81 8.11 -17.45
C ILE A 102 -9.47 9.59 -17.39
N ASP A 103 -10.47 10.43 -17.66
CA ASP A 103 -10.44 11.86 -17.28
C ASP A 103 -11.05 11.98 -15.87
N ASP A 104 -10.24 12.40 -14.90
CA ASP A 104 -10.68 12.53 -13.51
C ASP A 104 -11.52 13.79 -13.29
N ILE A 105 -11.48 14.78 -14.19
CA ILE A 105 -12.29 16.02 -14.13
C ILE A 105 -13.73 15.71 -14.52
N GLN A 106 -13.90 15.07 -15.68
CA GLN A 106 -15.21 14.68 -16.21
C GLN A 106 -15.73 13.37 -15.60
N MET A 107 -14.89 12.68 -14.81
CA MET A 107 -15.16 11.34 -14.26
C MET A 107 -15.56 10.31 -15.33
N GLN A 108 -15.06 10.48 -16.56
CA GLN A 108 -15.43 9.67 -17.71
C GLN A 108 -14.24 8.78 -18.14
N THR A 109 -14.54 7.53 -18.50
CA THR A 109 -13.57 6.66 -19.15
C THR A 109 -13.61 6.91 -20.66
N LEU A 110 -12.50 7.38 -21.20
CA LEU A 110 -12.36 7.71 -22.62
C LEU A 110 -12.12 6.44 -23.44
N ALA A 111 -11.20 5.58 -23.02
CA ALA A 111 -10.89 4.33 -23.71
C ALA A 111 -10.64 3.19 -22.71
N SER A 112 -10.88 1.96 -23.13
CA SER A 112 -10.65 0.77 -22.31
C SER A 112 -10.23 -0.42 -23.16
N ALA A 113 -9.21 -1.14 -22.72
CA ALA A 113 -8.81 -2.41 -23.33
C ALA A 113 -8.62 -3.50 -22.27
N SER A 114 -9.00 -4.73 -22.60
CA SER A 114 -8.85 -5.86 -21.69
C SER A 114 -8.68 -7.17 -22.44
N THR A 115 -8.00 -8.12 -21.79
CA THR A 115 -7.82 -9.48 -22.35
C THR A 115 -9.13 -10.25 -22.54
N ILE A 116 -10.26 -9.75 -22.03
CA ILE A 116 -11.59 -10.38 -22.18
C ILE A 116 -12.30 -9.90 -23.45
N GLN A 117 -11.91 -8.75 -24.00
CA GLN A 117 -12.55 -8.24 -25.22
C GLN A 117 -12.40 -9.25 -26.36
N LYS A 118 -13.50 -9.49 -27.11
CA LYS A 118 -13.58 -10.46 -28.21
C LYS A 118 -12.37 -10.46 -29.15
N PRO A 119 -11.86 -9.32 -29.67
CA PRO A 119 -10.69 -9.33 -30.55
C PRO A 119 -9.45 -9.92 -29.86
N LEU A 120 -9.17 -9.51 -28.62
CA LEU A 120 -7.98 -9.95 -27.89
C LEU A 120 -8.12 -11.38 -27.35
N SER A 121 -9.33 -11.78 -26.95
CA SER A 121 -9.57 -13.11 -26.39
C SER A 121 -9.43 -14.22 -27.45
N GLN A 122 -9.82 -13.95 -28.70
CA GLN A 122 -9.71 -14.94 -29.79
C GLN A 122 -8.24 -15.16 -30.18
N GLU A 123 -7.45 -14.10 -30.21
CA GLU A 123 -6.04 -14.18 -30.58
C GLU A 123 -5.13 -14.80 -29.51
N LEU A 124 -5.45 -14.62 -28.23
CA LEU A 124 -4.52 -14.94 -27.14
C LEU A 124 -4.73 -16.32 -26.53
N GLY A 125 -5.88 -16.98 -26.77
CA GLY A 125 -6.13 -18.38 -26.34
C GLY A 125 -5.71 -18.70 -24.90
N LEU A 126 -5.77 -17.73 -23.98
CA LEU A 126 -5.05 -17.80 -22.70
C LEU A 126 -5.65 -18.87 -21.80
N THR A 127 -4.91 -19.97 -21.62
CA THR A 127 -5.28 -21.05 -20.68
C THR A 127 -5.01 -20.66 -19.23
N SER A 128 -4.00 -19.82 -18.96
CA SER A 128 -3.59 -19.47 -17.59
C SER A 128 -2.89 -18.11 -17.51
N GLY A 129 -3.50 -17.16 -16.78
CA GLY A 129 -2.90 -15.86 -16.45
C GLY A 129 -2.69 -14.92 -17.65
N PRO A 130 -2.50 -13.60 -17.42
CA PRO A 130 -2.03 -12.73 -18.49
C PRO A 130 -0.52 -12.93 -18.64
N THR A 131 -0.06 -13.36 -19.82
CA THR A 131 1.36 -13.47 -20.22
C THR A 131 1.96 -12.10 -20.59
N ILE A 132 3.25 -12.06 -20.90
CA ILE A 132 3.93 -10.81 -21.34
C ILE A 132 3.40 -10.39 -22.72
N GLU A 133 3.25 -11.34 -23.64
CA GLU A 133 2.69 -11.11 -24.98
C GLU A 133 1.27 -10.55 -24.92
N ALA A 134 0.43 -11.09 -24.03
CA ALA A 134 -0.90 -10.55 -23.79
C ALA A 134 -0.87 -9.09 -23.32
N ALA A 135 0.11 -8.72 -22.50
CA ALA A 135 0.27 -7.35 -22.03
C ALA A 135 0.71 -6.40 -23.15
N GLN A 136 1.58 -6.86 -24.06
CA GLN A 136 1.96 -6.09 -25.25
C GLN A 136 0.74 -5.82 -26.12
N LYS A 137 -0.01 -6.86 -26.51
CA LYS A 137 -1.23 -6.70 -27.34
C LYS A 137 -2.27 -5.75 -26.72
N VAL A 138 -2.46 -5.82 -25.40
CA VAL A 138 -3.34 -4.88 -24.68
C VAL A 138 -2.81 -3.46 -24.77
N GLY A 139 -1.49 -3.26 -24.68
CA GLY A 139 -0.81 -1.97 -24.88
C GLY A 139 -1.00 -1.41 -26.29
N GLU A 140 -0.90 -2.25 -27.33
CA GLU A 140 -1.15 -1.81 -28.71
C GLU A 140 -2.62 -1.44 -28.92
N ALA A 141 -3.54 -2.25 -28.39
CA ALA A 141 -4.98 -2.03 -28.54
C ALA A 141 -5.42 -0.73 -27.86
N ILE A 142 -4.91 -0.43 -26.66
CA ILE A 142 -5.24 0.82 -25.98
C ILE A 142 -4.64 2.02 -26.70
N ALA A 143 -3.43 1.89 -27.25
CA ALA A 143 -2.78 2.96 -27.99
C ALA A 143 -3.60 3.36 -29.23
N LYS A 144 -3.99 2.39 -30.05
CA LYS A 144 -4.85 2.60 -31.22
C LYS A 144 -6.17 3.27 -30.85
N ALA A 145 -6.83 2.79 -29.79
CA ALA A 145 -8.10 3.36 -29.31
C ALA A 145 -7.96 4.80 -28.77
N CYS A 146 -6.77 5.20 -28.30
CA CYS A 146 -6.50 6.58 -27.87
C CYS A 146 -6.23 7.50 -29.05
N LEU A 147 -5.46 7.02 -30.03
CA LEU A 147 -5.16 7.77 -31.25
C LEU A 147 -6.42 8.06 -32.07
N GLU A 148 -7.35 7.11 -32.17
CA GLU A 148 -8.66 7.32 -32.79
C GLU A 148 -9.47 8.44 -32.11
N LYS A 149 -9.21 8.68 -30.83
CA LYS A 149 -9.87 9.73 -30.02
C LYS A 149 -9.04 11.02 -29.94
N GLY A 150 -7.90 11.08 -30.62
CA GLY A 150 -6.99 12.24 -30.60
C GLY A 150 -6.22 12.43 -29.29
N ILE A 151 -6.08 11.38 -28.47
CA ILE A 151 -5.36 11.44 -27.18
C ILE A 151 -3.94 10.93 -27.39
N THR A 152 -2.94 11.80 -27.28
CA THR A 152 -1.52 11.45 -27.44
C THR A 152 -0.78 11.41 -26.11
N LYS A 153 -1.08 12.33 -25.19
CA LYS A 153 -0.42 12.46 -23.89
C LYS A 153 -1.24 11.79 -22.81
N VAL A 154 -0.63 10.90 -22.02
CA VAL A 154 -1.30 10.24 -20.89
C VAL A 154 -0.43 10.22 -19.63
N ALA A 155 -1.05 10.07 -18.47
CA ALA A 155 -0.35 9.87 -17.20
C ALA A 155 -0.43 8.38 -16.81
N PHE A 156 0.72 7.70 -16.70
CA PHE A 156 0.74 6.27 -16.43
C PHE A 156 0.51 5.93 -14.95
N ASP A 157 -0.61 5.28 -14.65
CA ASP A 157 -0.97 4.78 -13.31
C ASP A 157 -0.82 3.24 -13.26
N ARG A 158 0.27 2.82 -12.60
CA ARG A 158 0.64 1.40 -12.41
C ARG A 158 -0.27 0.62 -11.46
N GLY A 159 -1.37 1.18 -10.94
CA GLY A 159 -2.40 0.38 -10.27
C GLY A 159 -2.05 -0.17 -8.87
N GLY A 160 -0.97 0.34 -8.26
CA GLY A 160 -0.37 -0.21 -7.04
C GLY A 160 0.54 -1.42 -7.26
N PHE A 161 0.80 -1.80 -8.52
CA PHE A 161 1.75 -2.86 -8.88
C PHE A 161 3.17 -2.31 -9.06
N VAL A 162 4.16 -3.19 -9.00
CA VAL A 162 5.56 -2.84 -9.28
C VAL A 162 5.72 -2.67 -10.79
N TYR A 163 6.45 -1.64 -11.21
CA TYR A 163 6.77 -1.41 -12.61
C TYR A 163 7.85 -2.41 -13.05
N HIS A 164 7.40 -3.61 -13.42
CA HIS A 164 8.24 -4.71 -13.86
C HIS A 164 7.40 -5.72 -14.67
N GLY A 165 8.08 -6.59 -15.43
CA GLY A 165 7.48 -7.67 -16.21
C GLY A 165 6.31 -7.16 -17.06
N ARG A 166 5.12 -7.71 -16.82
CA ARG A 166 3.89 -7.43 -17.59
C ARG A 166 3.47 -5.96 -17.59
N ILE A 167 3.64 -5.25 -16.47
CA ILE A 167 3.28 -3.82 -16.39
C ILE A 167 4.24 -2.97 -17.21
N LYS A 168 5.53 -3.35 -17.22
CA LYS A 168 6.54 -2.72 -18.06
C LYS A 168 6.27 -3.00 -19.54
N ALA A 169 6.02 -4.25 -19.91
CA ALA A 169 5.73 -4.65 -21.29
C ALA A 169 4.50 -3.95 -21.89
N LEU A 170 3.43 -3.76 -21.10
CA LEU A 170 2.28 -2.96 -21.54
C LEU A 170 2.66 -1.50 -21.79
N ALA A 171 3.49 -0.92 -20.91
CA ALA A 171 3.92 0.45 -21.06
C ALA A 171 4.85 0.65 -22.27
N ASP A 172 5.78 -0.27 -22.48
CA ASP A 172 6.71 -0.21 -23.62
C ASP A 172 5.93 -0.34 -24.94
N ALA A 173 4.99 -1.29 -25.04
CA ALA A 173 4.12 -1.42 -26.20
C ALA A 173 3.27 -0.15 -26.43
N ALA A 174 2.68 0.45 -25.39
CA ALA A 174 1.92 1.68 -25.54
C ALA A 174 2.77 2.84 -26.09
N ARG A 175 4.04 2.93 -25.69
CA ARG A 175 4.99 3.94 -26.20
C ARG A 175 5.37 3.70 -27.66
N GLU A 176 5.62 2.46 -28.04
CA GLU A 176 5.94 2.08 -29.43
C GLU A 176 4.80 2.44 -30.40
N HIS A 177 3.55 2.35 -29.94
CA HIS A 177 2.36 2.71 -30.72
C HIS A 177 1.92 4.18 -30.55
N GLY A 178 2.79 5.07 -30.04
CA GLY A 178 2.62 6.52 -30.13
C GLY A 178 1.93 7.21 -28.95
N LEU A 179 1.81 6.56 -27.79
CA LEU A 179 1.40 7.24 -26.55
C LEU A 179 2.60 7.80 -25.80
N ASP A 180 2.52 9.08 -25.47
CA ASP A 180 3.56 9.80 -24.72
C ASP A 180 3.23 9.84 -23.22
N PHE A 181 4.08 9.22 -22.39
CA PHE A 181 3.95 9.25 -20.93
C PHE A 181 5.22 8.98 -20.11
#